data_AF-A0A2D6P647-F1
#
_entry.id   AF-A0A2D6P647-F1
#
_cell.length_a   1.000
_cell.length_b   1.000
_cell.length_c   1.000
_cell.angle_alpha   90.00
_cell.angle_beta   90.00
_cell.angle_gamma   90.00
#
_symmetry.space_group_name_H-M   'P 1'
#
loop_
_entity.id
_entity.type
_entity.pdbx_description
1 polymer ?
#
loop_
_entity_poly.entity_id
_entity_poly.type
_entity_poly.pdbx_seq_one_letter_code
_entity_poly.pdbx_strand_id
1 'polypeptide(L)' 'MKGTPSKGKRSGKKTHVICRRCGNHTYHAQKKECSSCGFGATKGIRRFAWQAKRKFGAFKGINLDKLSPKAKSGRGNRSR' A
#
# COMPACT_ATOMS: atom_id res chain seq x y z
N MET A 1 -32.63 -5.35 5.43
CA MET A 1 -31.89 -6.32 6.27
C MET A 1 -30.38 -6.20 6.06
N LYS A 2 -29.60 -6.14 7.15
CA LYS A 2 -28.12 -6.17 7.16
C LYS A 2 -27.66 -7.60 7.52
N GLY A 3 -26.42 -7.97 7.20
CA GLY A 3 -25.85 -9.27 7.59
C GLY A 3 -25.99 -10.36 6.52
N THR A 4 -26.49 -11.54 6.90
CA THR A 4 -26.54 -12.77 6.07
C THR A 4 -27.12 -12.58 4.66
N PRO A 5 -28.30 -11.97 4.45
CA PRO A 5 -28.85 -11.80 3.11
C PRO A 5 -27.98 -10.89 2.21
N SER A 6 -27.20 -9.99 2.81
CA SER A 6 -26.31 -9.10 2.07
C SER A 6 -24.97 -9.76 1.70
N LYS A 7 -24.56 -10.85 2.37
CA LYS A 7 -23.32 -11.58 2.06
C LYS A 7 -23.46 -12.39 0.76
N GLY A 8 -24.61 -13.05 0.55
CA GLY A 8 -24.88 -13.79 -0.69
C GLY A 8 -24.84 -12.89 -1.93
N LYS A 9 -25.35 -11.66 -1.82
CA LYS A 9 -25.32 -10.67 -2.91
C LYS A 9 -23.91 -10.12 -3.24
N ARG A 10 -22.91 -10.34 -2.38
CA ARG A 10 -21.53 -9.84 -2.56
C ARG A 10 -20.60 -10.79 -3.33
N SER A 11 -21.03 -12.01 -3.65
CA SER A 11 -20.15 -13.02 -4.28
C SER A 11 -19.83 -12.75 -5.76
N GLY A 12 -20.72 -12.08 -6.50
CA GLY A 12 -20.62 -12.02 -7.97
C GLY A 12 -19.62 -11.02 -8.55
N LYS A 13 -19.31 -9.92 -7.86
CA LYS A 13 -18.49 -8.82 -8.42
C LYS A 13 -17.29 -8.51 -7.53
N LYS A 14 -16.09 -8.62 -8.09
CA LYS A 14 -14.83 -8.24 -7.42
C LYS A 14 -14.51 -6.78 -7.72
N THR A 15 -14.47 -5.95 -6.68
CA THR A 15 -14.07 -4.54 -6.79
C THR A 15 -12.54 -4.39 -6.83
N HIS A 16 -11.84 -5.21 -6.04
CA HIS A 16 -10.39 -5.23 -5.94
C HIS A 16 -9.79 -6.46 -6.63
N VAL A 17 -8.75 -6.22 -7.44
CA VAL A 17 -7.94 -7.23 -8.12
C VAL A 17 -6.46 -7.03 -7.78
N ILE A 18 -5.62 -7.95 -8.27
CA ILE A 18 -4.17 -7.89 -8.06
C ILE A 18 -3.59 -6.68 -8.78
N CYS A 19 -2.83 -5.86 -8.05
CA CYS A 19 -2.12 -4.74 -8.63
C CYS A 19 -0.83 -5.21 -9.33
N ARG A 20 -0.67 -4.87 -10.62
CA ARG A 20 0.53 -5.21 -11.40
C ARG A 20 1.83 -4.58 -10.88
N ARG A 21 1.75 -3.43 -10.19
CA ARG A 21 2.94 -2.74 -9.65
C ARG A 21 3.43 -3.37 -8.33
N CYS A 22 2.51 -3.78 -7.46
CA CYS A 22 2.84 -4.10 -6.08
C CYS A 22 2.43 -5.51 -5.61
N GLY A 23 1.73 -6.27 -6.45
CA GLY A 23 1.30 -7.65 -6.17
C GLY A 23 0.14 -7.80 -5.17
N ASN A 24 -0.34 -6.72 -4.55
CA ASN A 24 -1.42 -6.80 -3.56
C ASN A 24 -2.81 -6.77 -4.22
N HIS A 25 -3.79 -7.47 -3.64
CA HIS A 25 -5.23 -7.41 -4.00
C HIS A 25 -5.88 -6.08 -3.59
N THR A 26 -5.45 -4.99 -4.20
CA THR A 26 -5.82 -3.62 -3.80
C THR A 26 -6.05 -2.71 -4.99
N TYR A 27 -5.92 -3.23 -6.21
CA TYR A 27 -6.24 -2.47 -7.41
C TYR A 27 -7.74 -2.42 -7.62
N HIS A 28 -8.34 -1.24 -7.61
CA HIS A 28 -9.75 -1.05 -7.85
C HIS A 28 -10.02 -1.07 -9.36
N ALA A 29 -10.76 -2.07 -9.84
CA ALA A 29 -10.97 -2.28 -11.27
C ALA A 29 -11.71 -1.09 -11.94
N GLN A 30 -12.79 -0.60 -11.32
CA GLN A 30 -13.58 0.50 -11.89
C GLN A 30 -12.85 1.85 -11.86
N LYS A 31 -12.21 2.20 -10.74
CA LYS A 31 -11.48 3.47 -10.56
C LYS A 31 -10.08 3.46 -11.19
N LYS A 32 -9.61 2.30 -11.64
CA LYS A 32 -8.29 2.07 -12.23
C LYS A 32 -7.12 2.51 -11.33
N GLU A 33 -7.32 2.49 -10.01
CA GLU A 33 -6.33 2.94 -9.02
C GLU A 33 -6.01 1.87 -7.96
N CYS A 34 -4.76 1.80 -7.51
CA CYS A 34 -4.34 0.94 -6.41
C CYS A 34 -4.33 1.70 -5.08
N SER A 35 -5.13 1.23 -4.12
CA SER A 35 -5.18 1.83 -2.78
C SER A 35 -3.89 1.61 -1.97
N SER A 36 -3.10 0.60 -2.30
CA SER A 36 -1.85 0.32 -1.58
C SER A 36 -0.69 1.18 -2.08
N CYS A 37 -0.35 1.07 -3.36
CA CYS A 37 0.84 1.72 -3.93
C CYS A 37 0.55 2.98 -4.76
N GLY A 38 -0.71 3.34 -5.00
CA GLY A 38 -1.08 4.48 -5.85
C GLY A 38 -0.99 4.24 -7.36
N PHE A 39 -0.72 3.01 -7.81
CA PHE A 39 -0.69 2.66 -9.24
C PHE A 39 -1.98 3.11 -9.95
N GLY A 40 -1.84 3.88 -11.04
CA GLY A 40 -2.94 4.50 -11.77
C GLY A 40 -3.16 5.98 -11.44
N ALA A 41 -2.93 6.39 -10.19
CA ALA A 41 -3.07 7.78 -9.75
C ALA A 41 -1.72 8.51 -9.63
N THR A 42 -0.68 7.82 -9.18
CA THR A 42 0.66 8.40 -8.94
C THR A 42 1.75 7.68 -9.72
N LYS A 43 2.75 8.44 -10.17
CA LYS A 43 3.97 7.89 -10.80
C LYS A 43 4.74 7.01 -9.81
N GLY A 44 4.97 7.51 -8.60
CA GLY A 44 5.70 6.81 -7.53
C GLY A 44 4.82 5.95 -6.63
N ILE A 45 5.48 5.26 -5.70
CA ILE A 45 4.82 4.51 -4.63
C ILE A 45 4.24 5.47 -3.61
N ARG A 46 2.92 5.43 -3.45
CA ARG A 46 2.20 6.21 -2.45
C ARG A 46 2.63 5.85 -1.03
N ARG A 47 2.89 6.86 -0.23
CA ARG A 47 3.28 6.80 1.18
C ARG A 47 2.52 7.88 1.93
N PHE A 48 2.06 7.57 3.14
CA PHE A 48 1.38 8.52 3.99
C PHE A 48 2.27 8.85 5.19
N ALA A 49 2.31 10.11 5.61
CA ALA A 49 3.12 10.54 6.75
C ALA A 49 2.71 9.84 8.06
N TRP A 50 1.42 9.59 8.24
CA TRP A 50 0.87 8.88 9.40
C TRP A 50 1.11 7.36 9.38
N GLN A 51 1.65 6.79 8.29
CA GLN A 51 1.92 5.35 8.23
C GLN A 51 3.28 5.01 8.85
N ALA A 52 3.21 4.51 10.08
CA ALA A 52 4.35 3.95 10.81
C ALA A 52 5.09 2.87 10.01
N LYS A 53 4.37 1.91 9.42
CA LYS A 53 4.97 0.74 8.77
C LYS A 53 5.10 0.95 7.27
N ARG A 54 6.32 0.79 6.74
CA ARG A 54 6.50 0.86 5.28
C ARG A 54 5.94 -0.41 4.62
N LYS A 55 5.13 -0.22 3.59
CA LYS A 55 4.58 -1.32 2.78
C LYS A 55 5.50 -1.73 1.62
N PHE A 56 6.48 -0.89 1.27
CA PHE A 56 7.32 -1.03 0.08
C PHE A 56 8.75 -0.53 0.31
N GLY A 57 9.70 -1.06 -0.47
CA GLY A 57 11.12 -0.70 -0.44
C GLY A 57 11.92 -1.46 0.62
N ALA A 58 13.17 -1.02 0.87
CA ALA A 58 14.13 -1.69 1.75
C ALA A 58 13.64 -1.89 3.20
N PHE A 59 12.73 -1.04 3.68
CA PHE A 59 12.16 -1.13 5.03
C PHE A 59 10.77 -1.80 5.06
N LYS A 60 10.41 -2.60 4.04
CA LYS A 60 9.10 -3.26 3.97
C LYS A 60 8.84 -4.08 5.24
N GLY A 61 7.70 -3.85 5.88
CA GLY A 61 7.29 -4.56 7.09
C GLY A 61 7.83 -3.98 8.40
N ILE A 62 8.83 -3.10 8.34
CA ILE A 62 9.44 -2.46 9.51
C ILE A 62 8.58 -1.27 9.95
N ASN A 63 8.37 -1.15 11.27
CA ASN A 63 7.76 0.02 11.88
C ASN A 63 8.81 1.12 12.01
N LEU A 64 8.63 2.21 11.26
CA LEU A 64 9.54 3.34 11.20
C LEU A 64 9.58 4.09 12.53
N ASP A 65 8.53 4.12 13.34
CA ASP A 65 8.52 4.84 14.62
C ASP A 65 9.44 4.22 15.65
N LYS A 66 9.62 2.89 15.57
CA LYS A 66 10.55 2.14 16.45
C LYS A 66 12.01 2.24 16.01
N LEU A 67 12.30 2.85 14.86
CA LEU A 67 13.66 3.03 14.37
C LEU A 67 14.25 4.35 14.87
N SER A 68 15.52 4.33 15.25
CA SER A 68 16.29 5.57 15.51
C SER A 68 16.25 6.49 14.27
N PRO A 69 16.18 7.82 14.42
CA PRO A 69 16.24 8.76 13.29
C PRO A 69 17.41 8.50 12.34
N LYS A 70 18.58 8.10 12.87
CA LYS A 70 19.78 7.74 12.11
C LYS A 70 19.63 6.48 11.24
N ALA A 71 18.65 5.64 11.55
CA ALA A 71 18.26 4.50 10.71
C ALA A 71 17.21 4.86 9.65
N LYS A 72 16.46 5.95 9.85
CA LYS A 72 15.46 6.48 8.88
C LYS A 72 16.11 7.36 7.82
N SER A 73 17.04 8.23 8.23
CA SER A 73 17.93 8.96 7.33
C SER A 73 19.07 8.03 6.94
N GLY A 74 18.96 7.37 5.79
CA GLY A 74 20.10 6.67 5.21
C GLY A 74 21.32 7.60 5.25
N ARG A 75 22.48 7.07 5.68
CA ARG A 75 23.76 7.79 5.76
C ARG A 75 23.91 8.70 4.54
N GLY A 76 23.67 9.99 4.70
CA GLY A 76 23.99 11.00 3.70
C GLY A 76 25.50 10.95 3.47
N ASN A 77 25.91 10.88 2.21
CA ASN A 77 27.29 10.90 1.72
C ASN A 77 28.34 10.12 2.54
N ARG A 78 28.66 8.91 2.07
CA ARG A 78 30.07 8.48 2.06
C ARG A 78 30.64 8.79 0.68
N SER A 79 30.90 10.07 0.45
CA SER A 79 31.79 10.52 -0.62
C SER A 79 33.22 10.48 -0.06
N ARG A 80 34.04 9.66 -0.71
CA ARG A 80 35.36 9.11 -0.35
C ARG A 80 35.32 7.94 0.64
#